data_AF-A0A1Q5S4I0-F1
#
_entry.id   AF-A0A1Q5S4I0-F1
#
_cell.length_a   1.000
_cell.length_b   1.000
_cell.length_c   1.000
_cell.angle_alpha   90.00
_cell.angle_beta   90.00
_cell.angle_gamma   90.00
#
_symmetry.space_group_name_H-M   'P 1'
#
loop_
_entity.id
_entity.type
_entity.pdbx_description
1 polymer ?
#
loop_
_entity_poly.entity_id
_entity_poly.type
_entity_poly.pdbx_seq_one_letter_code
_entity_poly.pdbx_strand_id
1 'polypeptide(L)'
;MLSIQVVCLALSFMISVAAHAAETGKDAGPATNLPRVLVLATGGTIAGQADPRASGAYKSGQITGEQLVQSVPGLDKMAKLTAEQISSIGSQ
;
A
#
# COMPACT_ATOMS: atom_id res chain seq x y z
N MET A 1 16.83 37.00 25.13
CA MET A 1 16.82 36.77 23.66
C MET A 1 16.42 35.35 23.25
N LEU A 2 16.57 34.31 24.08
CA LEU A 2 16.14 32.94 23.73
C LEU A 2 14.63 32.67 23.94
N SER A 3 13.95 33.43 24.82
CA SER A 3 12.54 33.21 25.16
C SER A 3 11.55 33.70 24.10
N ILE A 4 11.93 34.66 23.26
CA ILE A 4 11.05 35.22 22.20
C ILE A 4 11.00 34.27 20.98
N GLN A 5 12.10 33.57 20.68
CA GLN A 5 12.16 32.63 19.53
C GLN A 5 11.33 31.36 19.76
N VAL A 6 11.22 30.88 21.00
CA VAL A 6 10.42 29.68 21.34
C VAL A 6 8.91 29.96 21.26
N VAL A 7 8.48 31.18 21.58
CA VAL A 7 7.06 31.59 21.48
C VAL A 7 6.62 31.73 20.02
N CYS A 8 7.49 32.23 19.13
CA CYS A 8 7.20 32.35 17.70
C CYS A 8 7.11 30.98 16.97
N LEU A 9 7.92 29.99 17.38
CA LEU A 9 7.90 28.66 16.78
C LEU A 9 6.70 27.81 17.27
N ALA A 10 6.24 28.03 18.50
CA ALA A 10 5.04 27.38 19.02
C ALA A 10 3.74 27.92 18.40
N LEU A 11 3.69 29.23 18.12
CA LEU A 11 2.49 29.85 17.52
C LEU A 11 2.30 29.49 16.05
N SER A 12 3.38 29.17 15.33
CA SER A 12 3.35 28.70 13.94
C SER A 12 2.92 27.24 13.81
N PHE A 13 3.02 26.43 14.86
CA PHE A 13 2.57 25.02 14.85
C PHE A 13 1.06 24.86 15.02
N MET A 14 0.37 25.85 15.61
CA MET A 14 -1.09 25.80 15.86
C MET A 14 -1.95 26.30 14.68
N ILE A 15 -1.37 26.92 13.66
CA ILE A 15 -2.12 27.45 12.50
C ILE A 15 -2.24 26.41 11.36
N SER A 16 -1.38 25.37 11.33
CA SER A 16 -1.46 24.32 10.28
C SER A 16 -2.50 23.22 10.54
N VAL A 17 -3.02 23.09 11.77
CA VAL A 17 -3.98 22.03 12.15
C VAL A 17 -5.45 22.53 12.10
N ALA A 18 -5.76 23.43 11.18
CA ALA A 18 -7.15 23.87 10.95
C ALA A 18 -7.54 23.91 9.45
N ALA A 19 -6.59 23.75 8.54
CA ALA A 19 -6.81 23.99 7.11
C ALA A 19 -7.11 22.73 6.26
N HIS A 20 -7.08 21.52 6.82
CA HIS A 20 -7.31 20.27 6.07
C HIS A 20 -8.70 19.64 6.24
N ALA A 21 -9.67 20.35 6.83
CA ALA A 21 -11.05 19.89 6.92
C ALA A 21 -11.94 20.45 5.79
N ALA A 22 -11.34 20.83 4.66
CA ALA A 22 -12.06 21.31 3.49
C ALA A 22 -12.33 20.15 2.50
N GLU A 23 -13.59 19.73 2.48
CA GLU A 23 -14.36 19.45 1.26
C GLU A 23 -13.88 18.32 0.34
N THR A 24 -14.53 17.16 0.43
CA THR A 24 -14.74 16.29 -0.74
C THR A 24 -16.23 16.07 -0.95
N GLY A 25 -16.89 17.17 -1.36
CA GLY A 25 -18.16 17.11 -2.04
C GLY A 25 -17.94 16.69 -3.50
N LYS A 26 -18.54 15.56 -3.87
CA LYS A 26 -19.34 15.46 -5.10
C LYS A 26 -18.62 15.72 -6.44
N ASP A 27 -17.58 14.94 -6.74
CA ASP A 27 -17.19 14.66 -8.12
C ASP A 27 -17.65 13.24 -8.51
N ALA A 28 -18.93 13.09 -8.82
CA ALA A 28 -19.43 11.92 -9.53
C ALA A 28 -19.18 12.10 -11.04
N GLY A 29 -17.92 11.94 -11.44
CA GLY A 29 -17.55 11.73 -12.85
C GLY A 29 -18.22 10.46 -13.42
N PRO A 30 -18.15 10.24 -14.74
CA PRO A 30 -18.69 9.02 -15.35
C PRO A 30 -18.13 7.83 -14.60
N ALA A 31 -19.00 6.92 -14.14
CA ALA A 31 -18.57 5.74 -13.42
C ALA A 31 -17.59 4.96 -14.31
N THR A 32 -16.29 5.15 -14.05
CA THR A 32 -15.21 4.37 -14.64
C THR A 32 -15.46 2.95 -14.17
N ASN A 33 -16.10 2.16 -15.02
CA ASN A 33 -16.46 0.80 -14.66
C ASN A 33 -15.20 -0.04 -14.72
N LEU A 34 -14.43 0.00 -13.64
CA LEU A 34 -13.19 -0.75 -13.50
C LEU A 34 -13.49 -2.25 -13.60
N PRO A 35 -12.68 -3.01 -14.36
CA PRO A 35 -12.83 -4.46 -14.44
C PRO A 35 -12.65 -5.11 -13.06
N ARG A 36 -13.36 -6.21 -12.84
CA ARG A 36 -13.20 -7.04 -11.64
C ARG A 36 -12.18 -8.13 -11.94
N VAL A 37 -11.15 -8.25 -11.11
CA VAL A 37 -10.07 -9.23 -11.28
C VAL A 37 -9.90 -10.02 -10.00
N LEU A 38 -9.92 -11.35 -10.11
CA LEU A 38 -9.61 -12.27 -9.02
C LEU A 38 -8.18 -12.80 -9.20
N VAL A 39 -7.35 -12.61 -8.19
CA VAL A 39 -5.96 -13.08 -8.14
C VAL A 39 -5.93 -14.38 -7.33
N LEU A 40 -5.67 -15.49 -7.99
CA LEU A 40 -5.50 -16.80 -7.35
C LEU A 40 -4.02 -17.03 -7.06
N ALA A 41 -3.59 -16.84 -5.82
CA ALA A 41 -2.18 -16.91 -5.45
C ALA A 41 -1.75 -18.37 -5.16
N THR A 42 -0.70 -18.82 -5.84
CA THR A 42 -0.17 -20.20 -5.72
C THR A 42 1.22 -20.30 -5.08
N GLY A 43 1.90 -19.16 -4.89
CA GLY A 43 3.24 -19.08 -4.31
C GLY A 43 4.29 -18.65 -5.34
N GLY A 44 5.33 -19.46 -5.50
CA GLY A 44 6.47 -19.20 -6.38
C GLY A 44 7.44 -18.14 -5.85
N THR A 45 8.37 -17.75 -6.71
CA THR A 45 9.40 -16.72 -6.42
C THR A 45 8.79 -15.34 -6.23
N ILE A 46 7.68 -15.02 -6.92
CA ILE A 46 6.99 -13.73 -6.80
C ILE A 46 6.50 -13.47 -5.36
N ALA A 47 6.08 -14.54 -4.69
CA ALA A 47 5.70 -14.55 -3.27
C ALA A 47 6.90 -14.87 -2.35
N GLY A 48 8.13 -14.81 -2.85
CA GLY A 48 9.31 -15.21 -2.13
C GLY A 48 9.83 -14.13 -1.19
N GLN A 49 10.51 -14.54 -0.12
CA GLN A 49 11.29 -13.64 0.73
C GLN A 49 12.74 -14.11 0.77
N ALA A 50 13.68 -13.15 0.82
CA ALA A 50 15.10 -13.45 0.94
C ALA A 50 15.37 -14.22 2.25
N ASP A 51 16.23 -15.24 2.18
CA ASP A 51 16.69 -15.92 3.38
C ASP A 51 17.86 -15.13 3.99
N PRO A 52 17.70 -14.55 5.20
CA PRO A 52 18.77 -13.75 5.82
C PRO A 52 20.01 -14.59 6.17
N ARG A 53 19.92 -15.93 6.15
CA ARG A 53 21.02 -16.84 6.50
C ARG A 53 21.89 -17.24 5.31
N ALA A 54 21.44 -16.99 4.08
CA ALA A 54 22.15 -17.42 2.89
C ALA A 54 22.08 -16.35 1.78
N SER A 55 23.26 -15.86 1.37
CA SER A 55 23.37 -14.87 0.30
C SER A 55 22.79 -15.41 -1.01
N GLY A 56 21.84 -14.69 -1.59
CA GLY A 56 21.17 -15.06 -2.84
C GLY A 56 20.11 -16.16 -2.73
N ALA A 57 19.88 -16.70 -1.54
CA ALA A 57 18.79 -17.65 -1.31
C ALA A 57 17.47 -16.92 -1.04
N TYR A 58 16.37 -17.52 -1.48
CA TYR A 58 15.02 -17.08 -1.15
C TYR A 58 14.16 -18.30 -0.84
N LYS A 59 13.11 -18.08 -0.06
CA LYS A 59 12.09 -19.08 0.21
C LYS A 59 10.81 -18.69 -0.52
N SER A 60 10.32 -19.56 -1.39
CA SER A 60 9.07 -19.34 -2.14
C SER A 60 7.85 -19.27 -1.23
N GLY A 61 6.79 -18.58 -1.68
CA GLY A 61 5.48 -18.61 -1.04
C GLY A 61 5.46 -18.08 0.41
N GLN A 62 6.34 -17.15 0.77
CA GLN A 62 6.37 -16.53 2.10
C GLN A 62 5.51 -15.26 2.20
N ILE A 63 5.06 -14.69 1.08
CA ILE A 63 4.18 -13.51 1.01
C ILE A 63 2.81 -13.97 0.51
N THR A 64 1.71 -13.47 1.09
CA THR A 64 0.36 -13.81 0.61
C THR A 64 -0.02 -13.05 -0.65
N GLY A 65 -1.01 -13.53 -1.39
CA GLY A 65 -1.58 -12.85 -2.56
C GLY A 65 -2.08 -11.44 -2.24
N GLU A 66 -2.74 -11.26 -1.09
CA GLU A 66 -3.23 -9.96 -0.65
C GLU A 66 -2.08 -8.99 -0.40
N GLN A 67 -1.02 -9.45 0.28
CA GLN A 67 0.17 -8.64 0.53
C GLN A 67 0.88 -8.24 -0.76
N LEU A 68 0.95 -9.14 -1.76
CA LEU A 68 1.51 -8.84 -3.07
C LEU A 68 0.68 -7.81 -3.85
N VAL A 69 -0.65 -7.92 -3.81
CA VAL A 69 -1.51 -6.92 -4.46
C VAL A 69 -1.37 -5.56 -3.79
N GLN A 70 -1.27 -5.52 -2.45
CA GLN A 70 -1.06 -4.30 -1.70
C GLN A 70 0.32 -3.68 -1.91
N SER A 71 1.33 -4.46 -2.28
CA SER A 71 2.69 -3.95 -2.51
C SER A 71 2.86 -3.22 -3.84
N VAL A 72 1.84 -3.18 -4.70
CA VAL A 72 1.87 -2.51 -6.01
C VAL A 72 0.93 -1.31 -6.01
N PRO A 73 1.44 -0.08 -5.80
CA PRO A 73 0.61 1.12 -5.76
C PRO A 73 -0.06 1.40 -7.10
N GLY A 74 -1.33 1.84 -7.06
CA GLY A 74 -2.08 2.28 -8.24
C GLY A 74 -2.88 1.19 -8.96
N LEU A 75 -2.81 -0.08 -8.52
CA LEU A 75 -3.63 -1.16 -9.04
C LEU A 75 -5.15 -0.91 -8.89
N ASP A 76 -5.54 -0.19 -7.83
CA ASP A 76 -6.90 0.24 -7.52
C ASP A 76 -7.49 1.19 -8.58
N LYS A 77 -6.64 1.90 -9.32
CA LYS A 77 -7.06 2.78 -10.44
C LYS A 77 -7.29 2.00 -11.74
N MET A 78 -6.81 0.76 -11.81
CA MET A 78 -6.87 -0.08 -13.01
C MET A 78 -7.98 -1.13 -12.91
N ALA A 79 -8.21 -1.70 -11.72
CA ALA A 79 -9.16 -2.78 -11.52
C ALA A 79 -9.68 -2.84 -10.07
N LYS A 80 -10.87 -3.41 -9.90
CA LYS A 80 -11.35 -3.89 -8.60
C LYS A 80 -10.78 -5.29 -8.36
N LEU A 81 -9.76 -5.37 -7.51
CA LEU A 81 -9.02 -6.60 -7.25
C LEU A 81 -9.53 -7.31 -5.99
N THR A 82 -9.58 -8.63 -6.06
CA THR A 82 -9.72 -9.52 -4.91
C THR A 82 -8.62 -10.56 -5.03
N ALA A 83 -7.97 -10.92 -3.91
CA ALA A 83 -6.99 -11.99 -3.88
C ALA A 83 -7.53 -13.15 -3.05
N GLU A 84 -7.22 -14.36 -3.48
CA GLU A 84 -7.46 -15.61 -2.76
C GLU A 84 -6.19 -16.45 -2.79
N GLN A 85 -5.75 -16.89 -1.61
CA GLN A 85 -4.62 -17.80 -1.50
C GLN A 85 -5.06 -19.25 -1.72
N ILE A 86 -4.53 -19.90 -2.77
CA ILE A 86 -4.80 -21.31 -3.08
C ILE A 86 -3.68 -22.22 -2.54
N SER A 87 -2.43 -21.74 -2.62
CA SER A 87 -1.24 -22.51 -2.27
C SER A 87 -0.07 -21.56 -1.97
N SER A 88 0.93 -22.02 -1.22
CA SER A 88 2.14 -21.25 -0.89
C SER A 88 3.43 -22.05 -1.13
N ILE A 89 3.57 -22.66 -2.31
CA ILE A 89 4.71 -23.54 -2.66
C ILE A 89 5.55 -22.96 -3.81
N GLY A 90 6.75 -23.50 -4.02
CA GLY A 90 7.51 -23.26 -5.25
C GLY A 90 6.91 -23.99 -6.45
N SER A 91 7.14 -23.49 -7.67
CA SER A 91 6.54 -24.04 -8.89
C SER A 91 7.28 -25.26 -9.47
N GLN A 92 8.39 -25.66 -8.86
CA GLN A 92 9.21 -26.79 -9.30
C GLN A 92 8.58 -28.15 -9.04
#